data_AF-A0A4U0YRI9-F1
#
_entry.id   AF-A0A4U0YRI9-F1
#
_cell.length_a   1.000
_cell.length_b   1.000
_cell.length_c   1.000
_cell.angle_alpha   90.00
_cell.angle_beta   90.00
_cell.angle_gamma   90.00
#
_symmetry.space_group_name_H-M   'P 1'
#
loop_
_entity.id
_entity.type
_entity.pdbx_description
1 polymer ?
#
loop_
_entity_poly.entity_id
_entity_poly.type
_entity_poly.pdbx_seq_one_letter_code
_entity_poly.pdbx_strand_id
1 'polypeptide(L)'
;RRPSRRCGCWTGLDDWQARAAEATAGLSGRTPPLLIAALAHWPLLSAPVAEAETKASRAAVQRNLDRLTELGLIREVTGQGRFRLWSAAL
;
A
#
# COMPACT_ATOMS: atom_id res chain seq x y z
N ARG A 1 -5.49 -25.51 1.66
CA ARG A 1 -6.50 -25.72 0.59
C ARG A 1 -6.69 -24.41 -0.15
N ARG A 2 -6.20 -24.28 -1.38
CA ARG A 2 -6.46 -23.09 -2.22
C ARG A 2 -7.85 -23.23 -2.83
N PRO A 3 -8.74 -22.23 -2.73
CA PRO A 3 -10.03 -22.33 -3.41
C PRO A 3 -9.82 -22.18 -4.92
N SER A 4 -10.55 -23.04 -5.63
CA SER A 4 -10.64 -23.19 -7.07
C SER A 4 -10.91 -21.88 -7.79
N ARG A 5 -10.13 -21.66 -8.86
CA ARG A 5 -10.37 -20.69 -9.94
C ARG A 5 -11.84 -20.74 -10.39
N ARG A 6 -12.60 -19.67 -10.15
CA ARG A 6 -13.85 -19.38 -10.85
C ARG A 6 -13.71 -18.05 -11.56
N CYS A 7 -14.24 -18.02 -12.78
CA CYS A 7 -14.30 -16.89 -13.69
C CYS A 7 -14.94 -15.66 -13.03
N GLY A 8 -14.07 -14.73 -12.67
CA GLY A 8 -14.28 -13.31 -12.42
C GLY A 8 -12.85 -12.77 -12.45
N CYS A 9 -12.57 -11.73 -13.22
CA CYS A 9 -11.23 -11.15 -13.26
C CYS A 9 -10.92 -10.49 -11.92
N TRP A 10 -10.58 -11.29 -10.90
CA TRP A 10 -9.87 -10.79 -9.74
C TRP A 10 -8.56 -10.25 -10.28
N THR A 11 -8.45 -8.93 -10.29
CA THR A 11 -7.21 -8.29 -10.72
C THR A 11 -6.17 -8.63 -9.66
N GLY A 12 -4.88 -8.75 -10.03
CA GLY A 12 -3.82 -8.97 -9.04
C GLY A 12 -3.82 -7.92 -7.92
N LEU A 13 -4.45 -6.77 -8.18
CA LEU A 13 -4.67 -5.70 -7.22
C LEU A 13 -5.66 -6.07 -6.10
N ASP A 14 -6.76 -6.76 -6.42
CA ASP A 14 -7.75 -7.18 -5.41
C ASP A 14 -7.13 -8.21 -4.44
N ASP A 15 -6.38 -9.17 -5.00
CA ASP A 15 -5.62 -10.16 -4.23
C ASP A 15 -4.52 -9.51 -3.38
N TRP A 16 -3.85 -8.48 -3.91
CA TRP A 16 -2.89 -7.68 -3.17
C TRP A 16 -3.55 -6.90 -2.02
N GLN A 17 -4.69 -6.24 -2.27
CA GLN A 17 -5.38 -5.43 -1.28
C GLN A 17 -5.88 -6.27 -0.10
N ALA A 18 -6.40 -7.47 -0.38
CA ALA A 18 -6.81 -8.42 0.67
C ALA A 18 -5.63 -8.85 1.56
N ARG A 19 -4.49 -9.22 0.96
CA ARG A 19 -3.25 -9.57 1.70
C ARG A 19 -2.74 -8.39 2.53
N ALA A 20 -2.76 -7.18 1.97
CA ALA A 20 -2.30 -5.98 2.66
C ALA A 20 -3.18 -5.65 3.88
N ALA A 21 -4.50 -5.80 3.76
CA ALA A 21 -5.43 -5.60 4.86
C ALA A 21 -5.19 -6.60 6.00
N GLU A 22 -4.98 -7.88 5.69
CA GLU A 22 -4.68 -8.92 6.69
C GLU A 22 -3.35 -8.66 7.40
N ALA A 23 -2.29 -8.36 6.64
CA ALA A 23 -0.96 -8.09 7.19
C ALA A 23 -0.90 -6.83 8.08
N THR A 24 -1.82 -5.90 7.89
CA THR A 24 -1.88 -4.63 8.65
C THR A 24 -2.95 -4.62 9.74
N ALA A 25 -3.71 -5.70 9.92
CA ALA A 25 -4.79 -5.78 10.91
C ALA A 25 -4.34 -5.55 12.36
N GLY A 26 -3.06 -5.85 12.68
CA GLY A 26 -2.47 -5.62 14.00
C GLY A 26 -1.89 -4.21 14.21
N LEU A 27 -1.89 -3.35 13.18
CA LEU A 27 -1.39 -1.97 13.30
C LEU A 27 -2.50 -1.06 13.84
N SER A 28 -2.15 -0.23 14.81
CA SER A 28 -3.08 0.75 15.37
C SER A 28 -3.33 1.94 14.43
N GLY A 29 -4.54 2.48 14.45
CA GLY A 29 -4.88 3.75 13.81
C GLY A 29 -5.45 3.62 12.40
N ARG A 30 -5.82 4.76 11.80
CA ARG A 30 -6.53 4.82 10.51
C ARG A 30 -5.61 4.93 9.29
N THR A 31 -4.34 5.27 9.50
CA THR A 31 -3.39 5.51 8.39
C THR A 31 -3.10 4.25 7.57
N PRO A 32 -2.88 3.05 8.16
CA PRO A 32 -2.60 1.85 7.39
C PRO A 32 -3.69 1.49 6.36
N PRO A 33 -4.99 1.37 6.72
CA PRO A 33 -6.03 1.04 5.75
C PRO A 33 -6.25 2.14 4.70
N LEU A 34 -6.07 3.42 5.06
CA LEU A 34 -6.17 4.52 4.10
C LEU A 34 -5.03 4.51 3.07
N LEU A 35 -3.80 4.13 3.47
CA LEU A 35 -2.69 3.98 2.54
C LEU A 35 -2.91 2.83 1.56
N ILE A 36 -3.43 1.70 2.04
CA ILE A 36 -3.76 0.56 1.17
C ILE A 36 -4.79 0.96 0.12
N ALA A 37 -5.85 1.67 0.52
CA ALA A 37 -6.86 2.18 -0.41
C ALA A 37 -6.26 3.17 -1.43
N ALA A 38 -5.39 4.09 -1.01
CA ALA A 38 -4.74 5.03 -1.92
C ALA A 38 -3.84 4.33 -2.94
N LEU A 39 -3.08 3.32 -2.53
CA LEU A 39 -2.23 2.51 -3.41
C LEU A 39 -3.04 1.64 -4.40
N ALA A 40 -4.24 1.22 -4.01
CA ALA A 40 -5.18 0.58 -4.94
C ALA A 40 -5.70 1.56 -6.00
N HIS A 41 -5.85 2.84 -5.64
CA HIS A 41 -6.35 3.87 -6.54
C HIS A 41 -5.28 4.45 -7.46
N TRP A 42 -4.02 4.52 -6.99
CA TRP A 42 -2.91 5.18 -7.68
C TRP A 42 -1.82 4.17 -8.06
N PRO A 43 -1.51 3.98 -9.37
CA PRO A 43 -0.47 3.04 -9.81
C PRO A 43 0.93 3.42 -9.30
N LEU A 44 1.16 4.71 -9.01
CA LEU A 44 2.35 5.25 -8.34
C LEU A 44 1.92 6.27 -7.30
N LEU A 45 2.33 6.07 -6.06
CA LEU A 45 2.02 6.94 -4.92
C LEU A 45 3.28 7.66 -4.43
N SER A 46 3.18 8.96 -4.19
CA SER A 46 4.24 9.76 -3.55
C SER A 46 3.88 10.08 -2.11
N ALA A 47 4.86 10.40 -1.27
CA ALA A 47 4.60 10.81 0.12
C ALA A 47 3.65 12.04 0.22
N PRO A 48 3.79 13.12 -0.59
CA PRO A 48 2.85 14.24 -0.54
C PRO A 48 1.42 13.85 -0.92
N VAL A 49 1.25 13.01 -1.94
CA VAL A 49 -0.09 12.52 -2.35
C VAL A 49 -0.68 11.65 -1.24
N ALA A 50 0.13 10.76 -0.64
CA ALA A 50 -0.31 9.94 0.49
C ALA A 50 -0.75 10.76 1.70
N GLU A 51 -0.11 11.89 2.00
CA GLU A 51 -0.59 12.82 3.04
C GLU A 51 -1.96 13.41 2.68
N ALA A 52 -2.13 13.84 1.43
CA ALA A 52 -3.38 14.42 0.95
C ALA A 52 -4.54 13.42 0.98
N GLU A 53 -4.29 12.16 0.64
CA GLU A 53 -5.27 11.07 0.66
C GLU A 53 -5.61 10.61 2.09
N THR A 54 -4.58 10.40 2.93
CA THR A 54 -4.77 9.83 4.27
C THR A 54 -5.12 10.86 5.35
N LYS A 55 -4.86 12.14 5.07
CA LYS A 55 -4.89 13.25 6.04
C LYS A 55 -3.96 13.05 7.24
N ALA A 56 -2.99 12.14 7.14
CA ALA A 56 -1.98 11.92 8.16
C ALA A 56 -0.79 12.87 7.97
N SER A 57 0.02 13.07 9.03
CA SER A 57 1.24 13.87 8.93
C SER A 57 2.30 13.21 8.05
N ARG A 58 3.17 14.00 7.42
CA ARG A 58 4.35 13.53 6.67
C ARG A 58 5.12 12.42 7.37
N ALA A 59 5.41 12.63 8.65
CA ALA A 59 6.19 11.70 9.44
C ALA A 59 5.45 10.37 9.66
N ALA A 60 4.13 10.41 9.86
CA ALA A 60 3.32 9.20 9.96
C ALA A 60 3.24 8.45 8.63
N VAL A 61 3.04 9.18 7.52
CA VAL A 61 3.06 8.61 6.16
C VAL A 61 4.39 7.93 5.86
N GLN A 62 5.51 8.61 6.09
CA GLN A 62 6.84 8.06 5.78
C GLN A 62 7.13 6.78 6.58
N ARG A 63 6.88 6.79 7.89
CA ARG A 63 7.05 5.59 8.73
C ARG A 63 6.20 4.41 8.25
N ASN A 64 4.96 4.68 7.82
CA ASN A 64 4.10 3.63 7.30
C ASN A 64 4.57 3.14 5.92
N LEU A 65 5.01 4.02 5.02
CA LEU A 65 5.57 3.61 3.73
C LEU A 65 6.82 2.74 3.90
N ASP A 66 7.70 3.10 4.83
CA ASP A 66 8.87 2.27 5.17
C ASP A 66 8.42 0.92 5.72
N ARG A 67 7.46 0.89 6.65
CA ARG A 67 6.91 -0.35 7.22
C ARG A 67 6.23 -1.24 6.17
N LEU A 68 5.44 -0.68 5.27
CA LEU A 68 4.78 -1.42 4.19
C LEU A 68 5.80 -1.98 3.19
N THR A 69 6.93 -1.27 2.99
CA THR A 69 8.05 -1.74 2.17
C THR A 69 8.75 -2.92 2.84
N GLU A 70 9.03 -2.83 4.15
CA GLU A 70 9.60 -3.94 4.94
C GLU A 70 8.72 -5.20 4.93
N LEU A 71 7.39 -5.01 4.96
CA LEU A 71 6.42 -6.10 4.86
C LEU A 71 6.27 -6.67 3.45
N GLY A 72 6.98 -6.11 2.45
CA GLY A 72 6.91 -6.55 1.05
C GLY A 72 5.58 -6.25 0.37
N LEU A 73 4.76 -5.35 0.93
CA LEU A 73 3.44 -4.98 0.39
C LEU A 73 3.55 -3.92 -0.70
N ILE A 74 4.57 -3.08 -0.63
CA ILE A 74 4.87 -2.09 -1.67
C ILE A 74 6.34 -2.14 -2.04
N ARG A 75 6.66 -1.67 -3.24
CA ARG A 75 8.04 -1.46 -3.68
C ARG A 75 8.26 -0.01 -4.06
N GLU A 76 9.42 0.51 -3.68
CA GLU A 76 9.91 1.77 -4.20
C GLU A 76 10.31 1.60 -5.68
N VAL A 77 9.90 2.56 -6.51
CA VAL A 77 10.11 2.54 -7.96
C VAL A 77 11.23 3.48 -8.37
N THR A 78 11.35 4.62 -7.69
CA THR A 78 12.40 5.62 -7.93
C THR A 78 13.61 5.28 -7.06
N GLY A 79 14.61 4.59 -7.60
CA GLY A 79 15.83 4.23 -6.85
C GLY A 79 16.74 5.41 -6.45
N GLN A 80 16.18 6.59 -6.17
CA GLN A 80 16.91 7.82 -5.85
C GLN A 80 16.23 8.65 -4.74
N GLY A 81 16.85 8.64 -3.55
CA GLY A 81 16.88 9.76 -2.60
C GLY A 81 15.53 10.42 -2.23
N ARG A 82 15.50 11.76 -2.25
CA ARG A 82 14.52 12.60 -1.53
C ARG A 82 13.08 12.55 -2.08
N PHE A 83 12.88 12.08 -3.31
CA PHE A 83 11.56 12.01 -3.96
C PHE A 83 11.24 10.57 -4.34
N ARG A 84 10.72 9.83 -3.36
CA ARG A 84 10.40 8.41 -3.50
C ARG A 84 8.96 8.24 -4.03
N LEU A 85 8.79 7.30 -4.95
CA LEU A 85 7.50 6.81 -5.42
C LEU A 85 7.39 5.32 -5.11
N TRP A 86 6.19 4.90 -4.70
CA TRP A 86 5.89 3.52 -4.36
C TRP A 86 4.76 2.98 -5.24
N SER A 87 4.79 1.67 -5.47
CA SER A 87 3.71 0.93 -6.13
C SER A 87 3.37 -0.31 -5.32
N ALA A 88 2.12 -0.78 -5.44
CA ALA A 88 1.68 -2.07 -4.91
C ALA A 88 2.55 -3.21 -5.44
N ALA A 89 3.01 -4.08 -4.55
CA ALA A 89 3.70 -5.32 -4.91
C ALA A 89 2.66 -6.40 -5.26
N LEU A 90 2.25 -6.41 -6.54
CA LEU A 90 1.30 -7.40 -7.08
C LEU A 90 1.88 -8.82 -6.98
#